data_AF-A0A7K2C812-F1
#
_entry.id   AF-A0A7K2C812-F1
#
_cell.length_a   1.000
_cell.length_b   1.000
_cell.length_c   1.000
_cell.angle_alpha   90.00
_cell.angle_beta   90.00
_cell.angle_gamma   90.00
#
_symmetry.space_group_name_H-M   'P 1'
#
loop_
_entity.id
_entity.type
_entity.pdbx_description
1 polymer ?
#
loop_
_entity_poly.entity_id
_entity_poly.type
_entity_poly.pdbx_seq_one_letter_code
_entity_poly.pdbx_strand_id
1 'polypeptide(L)' 'MRVYSTDHIRNVVLVGHQGSGKTTLSESMLYVSKKTRRLGTITEGSTVSDYQPSEKERQMSIFSSLLHAEWEG' A
#
# COMPACT_ATOMS: atom_id res chain seq x y z
N MET A 1 -11.67 -5.79 -18.78
CA MET A 1 -10.42 -6.28 -18.15
C MET A 1 -9.28 -5.85 -19.05
N ARG A 2 -8.34 -5.04 -18.55
CA ARG A 2 -7.14 -4.68 -19.33
C ARG A 2 -6.18 -5.87 -19.31
N VAL A 3 -5.61 -6.18 -20.47
CA VAL A 3 -4.63 -7.25 -20.63
C VAL A 3 -3.27 -6.58 -20.68
N TYR A 4 -2.37 -6.99 -19.78
CA TYR A 4 -1.00 -6.49 -19.72
C TYR A 4 -0.06 -7.58 -20.23
N SER A 5 0.89 -7.21 -21.07
CA SER A 5 2.02 -8.08 -21.36
C SER A 5 2.95 -8.14 -20.13
N THR A 6 3.71 -9.22 -20.00
CA THR A 6 4.53 -9.50 -18.82
C THR A 6 5.57 -8.42 -18.53
N ASP A 7 6.08 -7.76 -19.57
CA ASP A 7 7.04 -6.65 -19.51
C ASP A 7 6.45 -5.35 -18.93
N HIS A 8 5.13 -5.22 -18.84
CA HIS A 8 4.44 -4.09 -18.20
C HIS A 8 4.00 -4.38 -16.74
N ILE A 9 4.26 -5.59 -16.22
CA ILE A 9 3.91 -5.95 -14.84
C ILE A 9 5.13 -5.77 -13.93
N ARG A 10 4.95 -5.10 -12.80
CA ARG A 10 5.97 -4.95 -11.75
C ARG A 10 5.41 -5.46 -10.43
N ASN A 11 6.02 -6.52 -9.90
CA ASN A 11 5.70 -7.06 -8.59
C ASN A 11 6.77 -6.59 -7.60
N VAL A 12 6.33 -5.92 -6.53
CA VAL A 12 7.21 -5.38 -5.48
C VAL A 12 6.70 -5.82 -4.12
N VAL A 13 7.61 -6.15 -3.22
CA VAL A 13 7.31 -6.43 -1.82
C VAL A 13 8.03 -5.44 -0.91
N LEU A 14 7.32 -4.86 0.06
CA LEU A 14 7.90 -3.96 1.05
C LEU A 14 8.15 -4.73 2.35
N VAL A 15 9.42 -4.93 2.71
CA VAL A 15 9.85 -5.68 3.90
C VAL A 15 10.84 -4.84 4.71
N GLY A 16 10.80 -4.98 6.03
CA GLY A 16 11.61 -4.17 6.94
C GLY A 16 11.02 -4.11 8.35
N HIS A 17 11.83 -3.65 9.31
CA HIS A 17 11.45 -3.55 10.72
C HIS A 17 10.26 -2.61 10.97
N GLN A 18 9.60 -2.76 12.13
CA GLN A 18 8.55 -1.84 12.56
C GLN A 18 9.06 -0.39 12.51
N GLY A 19 8.22 0.53 12.03
CA GLY A 19 8.58 1.95 11.92
C GLY A 19 9.46 2.32 10.73
N SER A 20 9.90 1.37 9.90
CA SER A 20 10.73 1.64 8.72
C SER A 20 10.01 2.34 7.55
N GLY A 21 8.75 2.74 7.74
CA GLY A 21 7.98 3.49 6.73
C GLY A 21 7.33 2.67 5.62
N LYS A 22 7.27 1.33 5.71
CA LYS A 22 6.68 0.46 4.67
C LYS A 22 5.25 0.85 4.29
N THR A 23 4.37 0.90 5.29
CA THR A 23 2.95 1.24 5.09
C THR A 23 2.82 2.65 4.53
N THR A 24 3.56 3.61 5.07
CA THR A 24 3.56 5.00 4.58
C THR A 24 4.01 5.08 3.13
N LEU A 25 5.01 4.28 2.73
CA LEU A 25 5.48 4.21 1.36
C LEU A 25 4.43 3.59 0.44
N SER A 26 3.77 2.50 0.83
CA SER A 26 2.69 1.92 0.01
C SER A 26 1.52 2.88 -0.17
N GLU A 27 1.13 3.62 0.87
CA GLU A 27 0.09 4.65 0.75
C GLU A 27 0.52 5.78 -0.20
N SER A 28 1.79 6.17 -0.15
CA SER A 28 2.36 7.17 -1.07
C SER A 28 2.33 6.68 -2.51
N MET A 29 2.68 5.41 -2.75
CA MET A 29 2.60 4.80 -4.09
C MET A 29 1.17 4.85 -4.65
N LEU A 30 0.17 4.48 -3.84
CA LEU A 30 -1.24 4.52 -4.24
C LEU A 30 -1.73 5.95 -4.52
N TYR A 31 -1.28 6.91 -3.72
CA TYR A 31 -1.67 8.30 -3.89
C TYR A 31 -1.05 8.92 -5.15
N VAL A 32 0.26 8.74 -5.36
CA VAL A 32 0.98 9.29 -6.51
C VAL A 32 0.52 8.63 -7.82
N SER A 33 0.17 7.35 -7.79
CA SER A 33 -0.43 6.64 -8.93
C SER A 33 -1.91 7.03 -9.17
N LYS A 34 -2.47 7.96 -8.38
CA LYS A 34 -3.89 8.37 -8.41
C LYS A 34 -4.89 7.23 -8.16
N LYS A 35 -4.44 6.12 -7.56
CA LYS A 35 -5.30 4.99 -7.20
C LYS A 35 -6.19 5.34 -6.01
N THR A 36 -5.68 6.15 -5.09
CA THR A 36 -6.44 6.74 -3.98
C THR A 36 -6.51 8.26 -4.13
N ARG A 37 -7.60 8.88 -3.66
CA ARG A 37 -7.79 10.34 -3.70
C ARG A 37 -7.14 11.07 -2.53
N ARG A 38 -6.79 10.34 -1.47
CA ARG A 38 -6.17 10.84 -0.25
C ARG A 38 -4.98 9.98 0.13
N LEU A 39 -4.02 10.57 0.80
CA LEU A 39 -2.93 9.84 1.43
C LEU A 39 -3.43 9.26 2.76
N GLY A 40 -3.47 7.93 2.87
CA GLY A 40 -3.85 7.25 4.10
C GLY A 40 -2.77 7.40 5.18
N THR A 41 -3.18 7.45 6.44
CA THR A 41 -2.27 7.55 7.59
C THR A 41 -2.54 6.44 8.60
N ILE A 42 -1.48 5.98 9.26
CA ILE A 42 -1.54 4.92 10.27
C ILE A 42 -2.34 5.42 11.49
N THR A 43 -2.05 6.66 11.92
CA THR A 43 -2.68 7.33 13.08
C THR A 43 -4.19 7.48 12.96
N GLU A 44 -4.70 7.72 11.75
CA GLU A 44 -6.16 7.82 11.52
C GLU A 44 -6.79 6.47 11.18
N GLY A 45 -6.00 5.38 11.11
CA GLY A 45 -6.46 4.06 10.70
C GLY A 45 -7.06 4.06 9.29
N SER A 46 -6.54 4.93 8.42
CA SER A 46 -7.11 5.25 7.11
C SER A 46 -6.30 4.68 5.94
N THR A 47 -5.23 3.92 6.23
CA THR A 47 -4.41 3.23 5.22
C THR A 47 -5.21 2.16 4.49
N VAL A 48 -4.85 1.90 3.23
CA VAL A 48 -5.46 0.85 2.40
C VAL A 48 -4.88 -0.52 2.77
N SER A 49 -3.59 -0.58 3.12
CA SER A 49 -2.94 -1.83 3.54
C SER A 49 -3.54 -2.41 4.83
N ASP A 50 -3.69 -1.58 5.87
CA ASP A 50 -3.92 -2.04 7.24
C ASP A 50 -5.39 -1.89 7.62
N TYR A 51 -6.24 -2.67 6.95
CA TYR A 51 -7.69 -2.59 7.12
C TYR A 51 -8.23 -3.40 8.30
N GLN A 52 -7.44 -4.30 8.90
CA GLN A 52 -7.93 -5.11 10.01
C GLN A 52 -7.98 -4.31 11.32
N PRO A 53 -8.98 -4.56 12.19
CA PRO A 53 -9.10 -3.86 13.48
C PRO A 53 -7.84 -3.97 14.34
N SER A 54 -7.19 -5.13 14.36
CA SER A 54 -5.97 -5.38 15.12
C SER A 54 -4.78 -4.56 14.63
N GLU A 55 -4.68 -4.32 13.32
CA GLU A 55 -3.62 -3.50 12.73
C GLU A 55 -3.81 -2.03 13.05
N LYS A 56 -5.07 -1.56 13.06
CA LYS A 56 -5.44 -0.20 13.47
C LYS A 56 -5.20 0.01 14.97
N GLU A 57 -5.58 -0.94 15.81
CA GLU A 57 -5.35 -0.89 17.25
C GLU A 57 -3.85 -0.85 17.58
N ARG A 58 -3.05 -1.70 16.91
CA ARG A 58 -1.61 -1.81 17.17
C ARG A 58 -0.75 -0.82 16.39
N GLN A 59 -1.37 -0.04 15.49
CA GLN A 59 -0.69 0.93 14.64
C GLN A 59 0.49 0.31 13.86
N MET A 60 0.31 -0.93 13.39
CA MET A 60 1.30 -1.69 12.62
C MET A 60 0.62 -2.73 11.73
N SER A 61 1.23 -3.01 10.58
CA SER A 61 0.84 -4.14 9.73
C SER A 61 1.14 -5.47 10.43
N ILE A 62 0.17 -6.37 10.43
CA ILE A 62 0.26 -7.72 10.99
C ILE A 62 0.17 -8.74 9.85
N PHE A 63 -0.60 -8.42 8.82
CA PHE A 63 -0.85 -9.28 7.67
C PHE A 63 -0.29 -8.65 6.40
N SER A 64 0.11 -9.50 5.46
CA SER A 64 0.45 -9.03 4.12
C SER A 64 -0.82 -8.59 3.39
N SER A 65 -0.80 -7.38 2.84
CA SER A 65 -1.86 -6.84 2.01
C SER A 65 -1.44 -6.82 0.54
N LEU A 66 -2.38 -7.11 -0.36
CA LEU A 66 -2.16 -7.00 -1.80
C LEU A 66 -2.69 -5.66 -2.30
N LEU A 67 -1.77 -4.83 -2.80
CA LEU A 67 -2.06 -3.53 -3.37
C LEU A 67 -1.72 -3.53 -4.85
N HIS A 68 -2.49 -2.77 -5.64
CA HIS A 68 -2.24 -2.63 -7.07
C HIS A 68 -2.52 -1.20 -7.52
N ALA A 69 -1.68 -0.73 -8.44
CA ALA A 69 -1.78 0.58 -9.06
C ALA A 69 -1.30 0.48 -10.50
N GLU A 70 -1.89 1.29 -11.37
CA GLU A 70 -1.34 1.53 -12.70
C GLU A 70 -0.33 2.68 -12.58
N TRP A 71 0.83 2.53 -13.20
CA TRP A 71 1.86 3.55 -13.25
C TRP A 71 2.14 3.92 -14.70
N GLU A 72 2.24 5.22 -14.97
CA GLU A 72 2.68 5.73 -16.28
C GLU A 72 4.20 5.52 -16.38
N GLY A 73 4.59 4.40 -16.99
CA GLY A 73 5.96 4.06 -17.36
C GLY A 73 6.12 4.02 -18.87
#